data_AF-A0A3C0ZY20-F1
#
_entry.id   AF-A0A3C0ZY20-F1
#
_cell.length_a   1.000
_cell.length_b   1.000
_cell.length_c   1.000
_cell.angle_alpha   90.00
_cell.angle_beta   90.00
_cell.angle_gamma   90.00
#
_symmetry.space_group_name_H-M   'P 1'
#
loop_
_entity.id
_entity.type
_entity.pdbx_description
1 polymer ?
#
loop_
_entity_poly.entity_id
_entity_poly.type
_entity_poly.pdbx_seq_one_letter_code
_entity_poly.pdbx_strand_id
1 'polypeptide(L)'
;LLIYSCLGKDRLKELYEQALGIGLVPFVETHTAQELEWAAELGARLIGINNRDILKLERDDGDVSRSEGLMRFRPRQAFLVAESGMMSGEDVRRAARCGADAALVGTAILREKDPGAMYRAMTRPCGLKICGLMDPEGVRLCLEQHVDVLGFVTEYPVPVPWNLRKDEAADLLSSARDLCGRLSSPAGLCVVTGGAPDKVIRLARDLRPDLVQLHYTETAEETVQIAEALHREGIQVIRSIPQDKEQKNRMFGTADPAEIARSFSPARVDALLLDARDAANATDGGGSILEHVDLTAVQQMRSHFAGKIILGGGLTAQNIRRAADLFRPDLTDVMTGVETGPGKKSEALLKELIKGLEQS
;
A
#
# COMPACT_ATOMS: atom_id res chain seq x y z
N LEU A 1 30.51 1.43 -7.73
CA LEU A 1 30.10 0.94 -6.41
C LEU A 1 31.34 0.89 -5.52
N LEU A 2 31.28 1.50 -4.34
CA LEU A 2 32.29 1.40 -3.29
C LEU A 2 31.56 1.03 -2.00
N ILE A 3 31.81 -0.17 -1.46
CA ILE A 3 31.07 -0.71 -0.33
C ILE A 3 31.86 -0.45 0.96
N TYR A 4 31.28 0.29 1.91
CA TYR A 4 32.02 0.68 3.10
C TYR A 4 32.48 -0.53 3.94
N SER A 5 31.56 -1.46 4.18
CA SER A 5 31.79 -2.68 4.96
C SER A 5 32.86 -3.62 4.37
N CYS A 6 33.19 -3.50 3.08
CA CYS A 6 34.24 -4.30 2.43
C CYS A 6 35.59 -3.58 2.30
N LEU A 7 35.63 -2.25 2.39
CA LEU A 7 36.82 -1.44 2.08
C LEU A 7 37.44 -0.76 3.31
N GLY A 8 36.62 -0.33 4.28
CA GLY A 8 37.08 0.53 5.38
C GLY A 8 37.44 1.95 4.93
N LYS A 9 37.63 2.85 5.91
CA LYS A 9 37.65 4.31 5.69
C LYS A 9 38.69 4.78 4.67
N ASP A 10 39.95 4.42 4.88
CA ASP A 10 41.08 4.99 4.14
C ASP A 10 41.10 4.50 2.69
N ARG A 11 40.87 3.19 2.47
CA ARG A 11 40.84 2.60 1.13
C ARG A 11 39.60 3.03 0.34
N LEU A 12 38.45 3.22 1.00
CA LEU A 12 37.27 3.77 0.34
C LEU A 12 37.49 5.22 -0.07
N LYS A 13 38.12 6.05 0.78
CA LYS A 13 38.51 7.43 0.43
C LYS A 13 39.44 7.46 -0.77
N GLU A 14 40.52 6.67 -0.76
CA GLU A 14 41.49 6.61 -1.85
C GLU A 14 40.83 6.25 -3.20
N LEU A 15 39.95 5.24 -3.20
CA LEU A 15 39.21 4.82 -4.39
C LEU A 15 38.15 5.84 -4.83
N TYR A 16 37.53 6.57 -3.91
CA TYR A 16 36.59 7.64 -4.20
C TYR A 16 37.28 8.83 -4.90
N GLU A 17 38.43 9.26 -4.37
CA GLU A 17 39.26 10.32 -4.97
C GLU A 17 39.80 9.92 -6.35
N GLN A 18 40.29 8.68 -6.51
CA GLN A 18 40.73 8.14 -7.81
C GLN A 18 39.59 8.09 -8.84
N ALA A 19 38.41 7.61 -8.45
CA ALA A 19 37.24 7.51 -9.33
C ALA A 19 36.75 8.89 -9.81
N LEU A 20 36.71 9.89 -8.92
CA LEU A 20 36.43 11.28 -9.30
C LEU A 20 37.52 11.84 -10.25
N GLY A 21 38.79 11.52 -10.00
CA GLY A 21 39.92 11.94 -10.84
C GLY A 21 39.87 11.44 -12.28
N ILE A 22 39.17 10.32 -12.55
CA ILE A 22 38.90 9.79 -13.89
C ILE A 22 37.48 10.09 -14.41
N GLY A 23 36.74 10.99 -13.74
CA GLY A 23 35.42 11.45 -14.17
C GLY A 23 34.24 10.53 -13.88
N LEU A 24 34.42 9.49 -13.05
CA LEU A 24 33.32 8.64 -12.59
C LEU A 24 32.64 9.25 -11.36
N VAL A 25 31.32 9.08 -11.24
CA VAL A 25 30.57 9.38 -10.00
C VAL A 25 30.55 8.11 -9.14
N PRO A 26 31.20 8.10 -7.95
CA PRO A 26 31.22 6.91 -7.12
C PRO A 26 29.90 6.77 -6.36
N PHE A 27 29.20 5.66 -6.60
CA PHE A 27 28.09 5.21 -5.74
C PHE A 27 28.66 4.54 -4.49
N VAL A 28 28.40 5.12 -3.31
CA VAL A 28 28.93 4.68 -2.01
C VAL A 28 27.84 3.94 -1.23
N GLU A 29 28.04 2.65 -0.96
CA GLU A 29 27.04 1.79 -0.31
C GLU A 29 27.25 1.73 1.21
N THR A 30 26.16 1.88 1.97
CA THR A 30 26.14 2.02 3.42
C THR A 30 25.05 1.17 4.08
N HIS A 31 25.33 0.67 5.29
CA HIS A 31 24.45 -0.23 6.05
C HIS A 31 24.06 0.32 7.43
N THR A 32 24.77 1.34 7.93
CA THR A 32 24.58 1.90 9.28
C THR A 32 24.62 3.43 9.30
N ALA A 33 24.12 4.02 10.40
CA ALA A 33 24.19 5.47 10.61
C ALA A 33 25.64 6.00 10.63
N GLN A 34 26.58 5.20 11.12
CA GLN A 34 28.00 5.55 11.17
C GLN A 34 28.63 5.57 9.77
N GLU A 35 28.23 4.65 8.89
CA GLU A 35 28.64 4.64 7.47
C GLU A 35 28.04 5.82 6.69
N LEU A 36 26.80 6.21 6.98
CA LEU A 36 26.17 7.41 6.41
C LEU A 36 26.92 8.69 6.83
N GLU A 37 27.34 8.78 8.09
CA GLU A 37 28.17 9.89 8.59
C GLU A 37 29.53 9.94 7.88
N TRP A 38 30.22 8.81 7.76
CA TRP A 38 31.52 8.75 7.05
C TRP A 38 31.40 9.01 5.54
N ALA A 39 30.29 8.61 4.90
CA ALA A 39 29.99 8.98 3.52
C ALA A 39 29.70 10.49 3.39
N ALA A 40 29.09 11.12 4.40
CA ALA A 40 28.91 12.57 4.44
C ALA A 40 30.24 13.33 4.63
N GLU A 41 31.13 12.86 5.52
CA GLU A 41 32.49 13.41 5.70
C GLU A 41 33.32 13.37 4.41
N LEU A 42 33.16 12.31 3.61
CA LEU A 42 33.81 12.13 2.31
C LEU A 42 33.24 13.07 1.22
N GLY A 43 32.11 13.71 1.46
CA GLY A 43 31.38 14.46 0.43
C GLY A 43 30.75 13.56 -0.63
N ALA A 44 30.33 12.34 -0.26
CA ALA A 44 29.69 11.41 -1.17
C ALA A 44 28.35 11.97 -1.69
N ARG A 45 28.29 12.22 -3.01
CA ARG A 45 27.10 12.82 -3.65
C ARG A 45 26.01 11.84 -4.02
N LEU A 46 26.34 10.55 -4.12
CA LEU A 46 25.43 9.46 -4.48
C LEU A 46 25.68 8.29 -3.52
N ILE A 47 24.73 8.04 -2.62
CA ILE A 47 24.89 7.09 -1.51
C ILE A 47 23.74 6.07 -1.53
N GLY A 48 24.07 4.79 -1.38
CA GLY A 48 23.14 3.68 -1.27
C GLY A 48 22.91 3.30 0.19
N ILE A 49 21.66 3.03 0.56
CA ILE A 49 21.30 2.38 1.83
C ILE A 49 20.85 0.96 1.50
N ASN A 50 21.74 -0.01 1.73
CA ASN A 50 21.48 -1.41 1.40
C ASN A 50 20.65 -2.08 2.50
N ASN A 51 19.44 -2.51 2.15
CA ASN A 51 18.50 -3.16 3.06
C ASN A 51 18.88 -4.60 3.39
N ARG A 52 19.74 -5.27 2.61
CA ARG A 52 20.28 -6.61 2.90
C ARG A 52 21.57 -6.52 3.71
N ASP A 53 21.82 -7.37 4.69
CA ASP A 53 23.17 -7.46 5.28
C ASP A 53 24.10 -8.30 4.39
N ILE A 54 24.96 -7.61 3.65
CA ILE A 54 25.90 -8.24 2.73
C ILE A 54 26.95 -9.12 3.44
N LEU A 55 27.21 -8.88 4.74
CA LEU A 55 28.18 -9.64 5.53
C LEU A 55 27.62 -10.98 6.04
N LYS A 56 26.29 -11.13 6.13
CA LYS A 56 25.63 -12.35 6.63
C LYS A 56 25.24 -13.38 5.57
N LEU A 57 25.42 -13.07 4.28
CA LEU A 57 24.87 -13.85 3.16
C LEU A 57 23.33 -14.02 3.26
N GLU A 58 22.63 -12.96 3.72
CA GLU A 58 21.16 -12.92 3.81
C GLU A 58 20.49 -13.17 2.44
N ARG A 59 19.29 -13.76 2.48
CA ARG A 59 18.58 -14.22 1.28
C ARG A 59 17.73 -13.06 0.72
N ASP A 60 16.68 -13.39 -0.04
CA ASP A 60 15.71 -12.43 -0.58
C ASP A 60 14.51 -12.32 0.39
N ASP A 61 14.84 -12.05 1.66
CA ASP A 61 13.95 -12.07 2.81
C ASP A 61 13.96 -10.78 3.66
N GLY A 62 14.81 -9.80 3.33
CA GLY A 62 14.81 -8.46 3.94
C GLY A 62 13.84 -7.48 3.26
N ASP A 63 13.44 -6.43 3.99
CA ASP A 63 12.51 -5.38 3.54
C ASP A 63 13.09 -3.96 3.69
N VAL A 64 12.29 -2.93 3.40
CA VAL A 64 12.71 -1.50 3.41
C VAL A 64 12.97 -0.93 4.83
N SER A 65 12.75 -1.69 5.90
CA SER A 65 12.83 -1.19 7.29
C SER A 65 14.18 -0.56 7.66
N ARG A 66 15.29 -0.97 7.01
CA ARG A 66 16.61 -0.37 7.26
C ARG A 66 16.72 1.04 6.68
N SER A 67 16.21 1.26 5.46
CA SER A 67 16.08 2.60 4.87
C SER A 67 15.21 3.51 5.74
N GLU A 68 14.08 3.00 6.23
CA GLU A 68 13.18 3.72 7.14
C GLU A 68 13.87 4.09 8.46
N GLY A 69 14.60 3.17 9.08
CA GLY A 69 15.34 3.40 10.33
C GLY A 69 16.57 4.32 10.22
N LEU A 70 17.13 4.48 9.01
CA LEU A 70 18.33 5.27 8.76
C LEU A 70 18.08 6.65 8.13
N MET A 71 16.93 6.90 7.48
CA MET A 71 16.71 8.15 6.72
C MET A 71 16.77 9.43 7.58
N ARG A 72 16.52 9.32 8.89
CA ARG A 72 16.74 10.41 9.87
C ARG A 72 18.20 10.91 9.97
N PHE A 73 19.17 10.13 9.49
CA PHE A 73 20.59 10.48 9.40
C PHE A 73 21.00 10.95 8.00
N ARG A 74 20.03 11.27 7.11
CA ARG A 74 20.27 11.67 5.72
C ARG A 74 21.30 12.81 5.59
N PRO A 75 22.40 12.63 4.84
CA PRO A 75 23.31 13.71 4.49
C PRO A 75 22.61 14.76 3.59
N ARG A 76 22.69 16.03 3.97
CA ARG A 76 21.90 17.14 3.37
C ARG A 76 22.22 17.45 1.90
N GLN A 77 23.33 16.94 1.36
CA GLN A 77 23.80 17.19 -0.01
C GLN A 77 23.93 15.91 -0.85
N ALA A 78 23.58 14.74 -0.29
CA ALA A 78 23.62 13.48 -1.00
C ALA A 78 22.27 13.17 -1.66
N PHE A 79 22.34 12.58 -2.85
CA PHE A 79 21.25 11.82 -3.45
C PHE A 79 21.26 10.42 -2.83
N LEU A 80 20.16 10.04 -2.17
CA LEU A 80 20.01 8.76 -1.47
C LEU A 80 19.19 7.76 -2.28
N VAL A 81 19.77 6.59 -2.47
CA VAL A 81 19.16 5.45 -3.14
C VAL A 81 18.86 4.37 -2.09
N ALA A 82 17.61 3.94 -1.96
CA ALA A 82 17.30 2.70 -1.24
C ALA A 82 17.61 1.52 -2.17
N GLU A 83 18.27 0.47 -1.68
CA GLU A 83 18.63 -0.71 -2.50
C GLU A 83 18.41 -2.02 -1.74
N SER A 84 18.18 -3.11 -2.48
CA SER A 84 17.71 -4.40 -1.94
C SER A 84 16.35 -4.34 -1.23
N GLY A 85 15.77 -5.51 -0.95
CA GLY A 85 14.56 -5.64 -0.11
C GLY A 85 13.27 -5.04 -0.68
N MET A 86 13.24 -4.74 -1.98
CA MET A 86 12.05 -4.22 -2.67
C MET A 86 11.54 -5.28 -3.64
N MET A 87 10.40 -5.89 -3.30
CA MET A 87 9.76 -6.96 -4.06
C MET A 87 8.42 -6.53 -4.68
N SER A 88 7.86 -5.41 -4.21
CA SER A 88 6.59 -4.84 -4.63
C SER A 88 6.71 -3.36 -4.98
N GLY A 89 5.68 -2.80 -5.63
CA GLY A 89 5.54 -1.35 -5.74
C GLY A 89 5.30 -0.65 -4.41
N GLU A 90 4.77 -1.36 -3.40
CA GLU A 90 4.59 -0.80 -2.06
C GLU A 90 5.92 -0.58 -1.34
N ASP A 91 6.91 -1.43 -1.59
CA ASP A 91 8.28 -1.25 -1.06
C ASP A 91 8.95 -0.02 -1.68
N VAL A 92 8.81 0.18 -2.99
CA VAL A 92 9.31 1.39 -3.69
C VAL A 92 8.61 2.64 -3.14
N ARG A 93 7.29 2.58 -2.89
CA ARG A 93 6.55 3.67 -2.24
C ARG A 93 6.93 3.86 -0.76
N ARG A 94 7.30 2.81 -0.02
CA ARG A 94 7.87 2.93 1.35
C ARG A 94 9.20 3.67 1.33
N ALA A 95 10.12 3.30 0.44
CA ALA A 95 11.42 3.97 0.28
C ALA A 95 11.25 5.46 -0.06
N ALA A 96 10.36 5.78 -1.00
CA ALA A 96 10.06 7.17 -1.34
C ALA A 96 9.44 7.95 -0.16
N ARG A 97 8.45 7.37 0.55
CA ARG A 97 7.80 8.00 1.72
C ARG A 97 8.75 8.18 2.91
N CYS A 98 9.71 7.28 3.12
CA CYS A 98 10.66 7.43 4.21
C CYS A 98 11.69 8.53 3.94
N GLY A 99 11.97 8.83 2.66
CA GLY A 99 12.77 9.98 2.21
C GLY A 99 13.94 9.66 1.27
N ALA A 100 13.96 8.50 0.61
CA ALA A 100 14.92 8.21 -0.46
C ALA A 100 14.53 8.93 -1.76
N ASP A 101 15.53 9.33 -2.57
CA ASP A 101 15.29 10.01 -3.85
C ASP A 101 15.09 9.02 -5.01
N ALA A 102 15.58 7.79 -4.85
CA ALA A 102 15.40 6.70 -5.82
C ALA A 102 15.41 5.32 -5.14
N ALA A 103 14.97 4.32 -5.90
CA ALA A 103 15.03 2.91 -5.56
C ALA A 103 15.88 2.15 -6.59
N LEU A 104 16.83 1.34 -6.13
CA LEU A 104 17.59 0.39 -6.97
C LEU A 104 16.94 -0.99 -6.84
N VAL A 105 16.15 -1.35 -7.85
CA VAL A 105 15.46 -2.65 -7.92
C VAL A 105 16.06 -3.48 -9.06
N GLY A 106 16.42 -4.73 -8.76
CA GLY A 106 16.93 -5.70 -9.74
C GLY A 106 16.12 -6.98 -9.71
N THR A 107 16.32 -7.79 -8.66
CA THR A 107 15.76 -9.15 -8.51
C THR A 107 14.27 -9.28 -8.84
N ALA A 108 13.43 -8.39 -8.32
CA ALA A 108 11.98 -8.46 -8.51
C ALA A 108 11.55 -8.20 -9.97
N ILE A 109 12.19 -7.26 -10.65
CA ILE A 109 11.93 -6.96 -12.06
C ILE A 109 12.50 -8.07 -12.96
N LEU A 110 13.67 -8.62 -12.62
CA LEU A 110 14.37 -9.63 -13.44
C LEU A 110 13.87 -11.08 -13.28
N ARG A 111 13.10 -11.38 -12.22
CA ARG A 111 12.42 -12.69 -12.06
C ARG A 111 11.07 -12.78 -12.77
N GLU A 112 10.55 -11.65 -13.26
CA GLU A 112 9.19 -11.55 -13.79
C GLU A 112 9.03 -11.93 -15.27
N LYS A 113 7.81 -12.35 -15.64
CA LYS A 113 7.49 -12.75 -17.03
C LYS A 113 7.34 -11.56 -17.98
N ASP A 114 6.80 -10.44 -17.48
CA ASP A 114 6.88 -9.12 -18.11
C ASP A 114 7.58 -8.16 -17.13
N PRO A 115 8.93 -8.03 -17.22
CA PRO A 115 9.68 -7.03 -16.46
C PRO A 115 9.16 -5.60 -16.66
N GLY A 116 8.53 -5.31 -17.79
CA GLY A 116 7.88 -4.03 -18.06
C GLY A 116 6.59 -3.83 -17.26
N ALA A 117 5.79 -4.87 -17.05
CA ALA A 117 4.62 -4.81 -16.16
C ALA A 117 5.03 -4.59 -14.71
N MET A 118 6.02 -5.33 -14.22
CA MET A 118 6.54 -5.13 -12.86
C MET A 118 7.15 -3.74 -12.68
N TYR A 119 7.95 -3.25 -13.65
CA TYR A 119 8.44 -1.87 -13.64
C TYR A 119 7.30 -0.84 -13.55
N ARG A 120 6.29 -0.94 -14.44
CA ARG A 120 5.15 -0.01 -14.42
C ARG A 120 4.42 -0.05 -13.08
N ALA A 121 4.12 -1.25 -12.57
CA ALA A 121 3.49 -1.45 -11.26
C ALA A 121 4.29 -0.84 -10.10
N MET A 122 5.62 -0.96 -10.13
CA MET A 122 6.52 -0.34 -9.15
C MET A 122 6.58 1.20 -9.25
N THR A 123 6.34 1.76 -10.44
CA THR A 123 6.31 3.22 -10.66
C THR A 123 4.93 3.87 -10.50
N ARG A 124 3.87 3.12 -10.16
CA ARG A 124 2.52 3.70 -9.94
C ARG A 124 2.54 4.72 -8.79
N PRO A 125 1.85 5.87 -8.93
CA PRO A 125 1.88 6.94 -7.94
C PRO A 125 1.24 6.55 -6.59
N CYS A 126 0.40 5.53 -6.58
CA CYS A 126 -0.21 4.90 -5.41
C CYS A 126 -0.43 3.40 -5.66
N GLY A 127 -0.76 2.64 -4.61
CA GLY A 127 -1.19 1.25 -4.77
C GLY A 127 -2.62 1.13 -5.30
N LEU A 128 -2.98 -0.06 -5.77
CA LEU A 128 -4.31 -0.38 -6.28
C LEU A 128 -4.92 -1.55 -5.50
N LYS A 129 -6.10 -1.33 -4.93
CA LYS A 129 -6.99 -2.33 -4.37
C LYS A 129 -8.16 -2.56 -5.33
N ILE A 130 -8.48 -3.82 -5.62
CA ILE A 130 -9.70 -4.20 -6.35
C ILE A 130 -10.65 -4.91 -5.38
N CYS A 131 -11.83 -4.33 -5.16
CA CYS A 131 -12.85 -4.83 -4.23
C CYS A 131 -13.96 -5.61 -4.94
N GLY A 132 -14.75 -6.37 -4.19
CA GLY A 132 -15.92 -7.11 -4.73
C GLY A 132 -15.54 -8.27 -5.64
N LEU A 133 -14.47 -9.00 -5.31
CA LEU A 133 -14.07 -10.23 -6.02
C LEU A 133 -14.95 -11.40 -5.57
N MET A 134 -15.55 -12.11 -6.53
CA MET A 134 -16.48 -13.21 -6.28
C MET A 134 -16.08 -14.56 -6.89
N ASP A 135 -15.07 -14.60 -7.76
CA ASP A 135 -14.65 -15.81 -8.47
C ASP A 135 -13.12 -15.88 -8.67
N PRO A 136 -12.57 -17.08 -8.94
CA PRO A 136 -11.12 -17.26 -9.12
C PRO A 136 -10.54 -16.60 -10.38
N GLU A 137 -11.37 -16.24 -11.38
CA GLU A 137 -10.90 -15.57 -12.59
C GLU A 137 -10.63 -14.09 -12.31
N GLY A 138 -11.53 -13.39 -11.61
CA GLY A 138 -11.30 -12.04 -11.13
C GLY A 138 -10.05 -11.94 -10.24
N VAL A 139 -9.82 -12.92 -9.36
CA VAL A 139 -8.59 -13.05 -8.55
C VAL A 139 -7.36 -13.19 -9.45
N ARG A 140 -7.38 -14.13 -10.39
CA ARG A 140 -6.28 -14.36 -11.35
C ARG A 140 -5.94 -13.09 -12.13
N LEU A 141 -6.93 -12.43 -12.70
CA LEU A 141 -6.77 -11.20 -13.48
C LEU A 141 -6.17 -10.06 -12.64
N CYS A 142 -6.52 -9.95 -11.35
CA CYS A 142 -5.92 -8.95 -10.46
C CYS A 142 -4.43 -9.24 -10.19
N LEU A 143 -4.07 -10.49 -9.91
CA LEU A 143 -2.69 -10.89 -9.63
C LEU A 143 -1.80 -10.79 -10.88
N GLU A 144 -2.30 -11.19 -12.05
CA GLU A 144 -1.61 -11.06 -13.34
C GLU A 144 -1.38 -9.60 -13.79
N GLN A 145 -1.99 -8.62 -13.12
CA GLN A 145 -1.79 -7.18 -13.38
C GLN A 145 -1.12 -6.43 -12.21
N HIS A 146 -0.57 -7.19 -11.24
CA HIS A 146 0.08 -6.68 -10.03
C HIS A 146 -0.83 -5.71 -9.23
N VAL A 147 -2.08 -6.10 -8.95
CA VAL A 147 -2.93 -5.40 -7.97
C VAL A 147 -2.37 -5.63 -6.56
N ASP A 148 -2.23 -4.58 -5.77
CA ASP A 148 -1.59 -4.62 -4.43
C ASP A 148 -2.49 -5.26 -3.36
N VAL A 149 -3.83 -5.12 -3.45
CA VAL A 149 -4.78 -5.69 -2.48
C VAL A 149 -6.04 -6.23 -3.17
N LEU A 150 -6.47 -7.45 -2.81
CA LEU A 150 -7.66 -8.11 -3.33
C LEU A 150 -8.77 -8.12 -2.26
N GLY A 151 -9.93 -7.51 -2.56
CA GLY A 151 -11.03 -7.34 -1.62
C GLY A 151 -12.22 -8.28 -1.85
N PHE A 152 -12.58 -9.05 -0.83
CA PHE A 152 -13.66 -10.04 -0.82
C PHE A 152 -14.76 -9.61 0.15
N VAL A 153 -15.96 -9.32 -0.35
CA VAL A 153 -17.09 -8.91 0.50
C VAL A 153 -17.78 -10.16 1.04
N THR A 154 -17.89 -10.32 2.36
CA THR A 154 -18.51 -11.51 2.96
C THR A 154 -19.14 -11.24 4.33
N GLU A 155 -20.22 -11.97 4.63
CA GLU A 155 -21.07 -11.80 5.81
C GLU A 155 -21.52 -10.35 6.04
N TYR A 156 -21.63 -9.55 4.97
CA TYR A 156 -21.88 -8.11 5.07
C TYR A 156 -23.27 -7.85 5.67
N PRO A 157 -23.45 -6.88 6.61
CA PRO A 157 -24.66 -6.79 7.43
C PRO A 157 -25.98 -6.48 6.71
N VAL A 158 -25.92 -5.99 5.47
CA VAL A 158 -27.09 -5.67 4.63
C VAL A 158 -26.96 -6.34 3.26
N PRO A 159 -28.06 -6.60 2.53
CA PRO A 159 -27.99 -7.22 1.21
C PRO A 159 -27.23 -6.35 0.21
N VAL A 160 -26.11 -6.86 -0.30
CA VAL A 160 -25.34 -6.29 -1.41
C VAL A 160 -24.97 -7.40 -2.40
N PRO A 161 -24.92 -7.15 -3.72
CA PRO A 161 -24.76 -8.21 -4.72
C PRO A 161 -23.40 -8.92 -4.67
N TRP A 162 -22.38 -8.29 -4.08
CA TRP A 162 -21.03 -8.87 -3.94
C TRP A 162 -20.85 -9.76 -2.69
N ASN A 163 -21.89 -9.96 -1.87
CA ASN A 163 -21.78 -10.60 -0.55
C ASN A 163 -21.65 -12.13 -0.65
N LEU A 164 -20.42 -12.64 -0.61
CA LEU A 164 -20.14 -14.08 -0.53
C LEU A 164 -20.58 -14.64 0.83
N ARG A 165 -21.10 -15.87 0.85
CA ARG A 165 -21.19 -16.63 2.11
C ARG A 165 -19.80 -16.93 2.65
N LYS A 166 -19.68 -17.13 3.96
CA LYS A 166 -18.41 -17.51 4.61
C LYS A 166 -17.72 -18.73 3.98
N ASP A 167 -18.45 -19.74 3.50
CA ASP A 167 -17.89 -20.91 2.82
C ASP A 167 -17.23 -20.53 1.48
N GLU A 168 -17.93 -19.76 0.64
CA GLU A 168 -17.43 -19.28 -0.66
C GLU A 168 -16.21 -18.36 -0.48
N ALA A 169 -16.24 -17.51 0.55
CA ALA A 169 -15.13 -16.64 0.89
C ALA A 169 -13.90 -17.44 1.37
N ALA A 170 -14.08 -18.54 2.12
CA ALA A 170 -12.98 -19.38 2.58
C ALA A 170 -12.29 -20.09 1.41
N ASP A 171 -13.05 -20.71 0.51
CA ASP A 171 -12.54 -21.41 -0.68
C ASP A 171 -11.82 -20.44 -1.63
N LEU A 172 -12.39 -19.25 -1.84
CA LEU A 172 -11.80 -18.22 -2.70
C LEU A 172 -10.54 -17.59 -2.10
N LEU A 173 -10.50 -17.35 -0.79
CA LEU A 173 -9.29 -16.90 -0.08
C LEU A 173 -8.19 -17.96 -0.12
N SER A 174 -8.52 -19.25 0.04
CA SER A 174 -7.54 -20.34 -0.09
C SER A 174 -6.96 -20.38 -1.50
N SER A 175 -7.82 -20.34 -2.52
CA SER A 175 -7.44 -20.29 -3.94
C SER A 175 -6.57 -19.07 -4.27
N ALA A 176 -6.85 -17.92 -3.65
CA ALA A 176 -6.07 -16.71 -3.81
C ALA A 176 -4.67 -16.83 -3.18
N ARG A 177 -4.53 -17.39 -1.97
CA ARG A 177 -3.21 -17.63 -1.34
C ARG A 177 -2.34 -18.55 -2.19
N ASP A 178 -2.90 -19.66 -2.66
CA ASP A 178 -2.19 -20.61 -3.52
C ASP A 178 -1.73 -19.95 -4.83
N LEU A 179 -2.54 -19.06 -5.40
CA LEU A 179 -2.18 -18.33 -6.61
C LEU A 179 -1.15 -17.23 -6.35
N CYS A 180 -1.23 -16.48 -5.24
CA CYS A 180 -0.20 -15.55 -4.81
C CYS A 180 1.16 -16.27 -4.66
N GLY A 181 1.19 -17.39 -3.94
CA GLY A 181 2.41 -18.20 -3.79
C GLY A 181 2.97 -18.72 -5.12
N ARG A 182 2.11 -19.18 -6.03
CA ARG A 182 2.51 -19.65 -7.38
C ARG A 182 2.99 -18.55 -8.32
N LEU A 183 2.58 -17.31 -8.09
CA LEU A 183 3.00 -16.12 -8.86
C LEU A 183 4.10 -15.31 -8.14
N SER A 184 4.53 -15.72 -6.95
CA SER A 184 5.37 -14.91 -6.05
C SER A 184 4.80 -13.51 -5.76
N SER A 185 3.47 -13.36 -5.83
CA SER A 185 2.80 -12.06 -5.70
C SER A 185 2.63 -11.67 -4.22
N PRO A 186 3.05 -10.46 -3.81
CA PRO A 186 2.93 -9.96 -2.44
C PRO A 186 1.56 -9.31 -2.15
N ALA A 187 0.55 -9.59 -2.97
CA ALA A 187 -0.76 -8.94 -2.88
C ALA A 187 -1.56 -9.39 -1.65
N GLY A 188 -2.01 -8.44 -0.84
CA GLY A 188 -2.73 -8.70 0.41
C GLY A 188 -4.19 -9.08 0.18
N LEU A 189 -4.68 -10.08 0.92
CA LEU A 189 -6.07 -10.55 0.84
C LEU A 189 -6.90 -9.86 1.93
N CYS A 190 -7.92 -9.12 1.50
CA CYS A 190 -8.73 -8.26 2.36
C CYS A 190 -10.18 -8.76 2.45
N VAL A 191 -10.66 -9.10 3.64
CA VAL A 191 -12.09 -9.35 3.91
C VAL A 191 -12.79 -8.03 4.19
N VAL A 192 -13.83 -7.73 3.42
CA VAL A 192 -14.67 -6.54 3.59
C VAL A 192 -15.98 -6.96 4.24
N THR A 193 -16.23 -6.45 5.45
CA THR A 193 -17.36 -6.89 6.27
C THR A 193 -17.78 -5.79 7.26
N GLY A 194 -18.67 -6.12 8.19
CA GLY A 194 -19.00 -5.27 9.31
C GLY A 194 -19.94 -5.89 10.34
N GLY A 195 -20.43 -5.07 11.25
CA GLY A 195 -21.30 -5.42 12.38
C GLY A 195 -20.53 -5.58 13.69
N ALA A 196 -21.20 -6.16 14.69
CA ALA A 196 -20.68 -6.25 16.06
C ALA A 196 -19.24 -6.83 16.14
N PRO A 197 -18.32 -6.24 16.93
CA PRO A 197 -16.91 -6.64 17.01
C PRO A 197 -16.68 -8.14 17.14
N ASP A 198 -17.46 -8.76 18.02
CA ASP A 198 -17.41 -10.17 18.35
C ASP A 198 -17.64 -11.09 17.13
N LYS A 199 -18.50 -10.66 16.19
CA LYS A 199 -18.78 -11.36 14.92
C LYS A 199 -17.66 -11.13 13.91
N VAL A 200 -17.13 -9.92 13.82
CA VAL A 200 -16.02 -9.59 12.90
C VAL A 200 -14.73 -10.32 13.30
N ILE A 201 -14.40 -10.32 14.59
CA ILE A 201 -13.20 -10.99 15.14
C ILE A 201 -13.27 -12.50 14.92
N ARG A 202 -14.44 -13.14 15.12
CA ARG A 202 -14.64 -14.56 14.78
C ARG A 202 -14.44 -14.82 13.28
N LEU A 203 -15.05 -14.00 12.42
CA LEU A 203 -14.94 -14.16 10.97
C LEU A 203 -13.49 -14.04 10.49
N ALA A 204 -12.72 -13.09 11.03
CA ALA A 204 -11.31 -12.93 10.73
C ALA A 204 -10.46 -14.12 11.20
N ARG A 205 -10.71 -14.67 12.40
CA ARG A 205 -10.05 -15.89 12.92
C ARG A 205 -10.26 -17.11 12.03
N ASP A 206 -11.48 -17.25 11.52
CA ASP A 206 -11.89 -18.40 10.72
C ASP A 206 -11.37 -18.29 9.28
N LEU A 207 -11.39 -17.09 8.68
CA LEU A 207 -10.96 -16.86 7.29
C LEU A 207 -9.46 -16.55 7.14
N ARG A 208 -8.82 -16.02 8.19
CA ARG A 208 -7.41 -15.57 8.25
C ARG A 208 -6.94 -14.67 7.09
N PRO A 209 -7.67 -13.59 6.75
CA PRO A 209 -7.21 -12.63 5.76
C PRO A 209 -6.00 -11.85 6.27
N ASP A 210 -5.23 -11.23 5.37
CA ASP A 210 -4.13 -10.33 5.75
C ASP A 210 -4.67 -8.98 6.24
N LEU A 211 -5.84 -8.55 5.72
CA LEU A 211 -6.53 -7.33 6.12
C LEU A 211 -8.04 -7.55 6.35
N VAL A 212 -8.63 -6.78 7.27
CA VAL A 212 -10.08 -6.63 7.41
C VAL A 212 -10.47 -5.17 7.15
N GLN A 213 -11.33 -4.95 6.16
CA GLN A 213 -11.96 -3.65 5.92
C GLN A 213 -13.31 -3.60 6.64
N LEU A 214 -13.39 -2.76 7.67
CA LEU A 214 -14.64 -2.39 8.33
C LEU A 214 -15.35 -1.35 7.46
N HIS A 215 -16.45 -1.75 6.83
CA HIS A 215 -17.23 -0.90 5.93
C HIS A 215 -18.72 -0.86 6.32
N TYR A 216 -19.04 -0.78 7.60
CA TYR A 216 -20.41 -0.58 8.06
C TYR A 216 -20.48 0.50 9.16
N THR A 217 -21.53 0.51 9.97
CA THR A 217 -21.81 1.56 10.95
C THR A 217 -21.05 1.42 12.28
N GLU A 218 -19.91 0.71 12.31
CA GLU A 218 -19.13 0.54 13.55
C GLU A 218 -18.74 1.89 14.15
N THR A 219 -18.86 2.02 15.46
CA THR A 219 -18.37 3.18 16.19
C THR A 219 -16.84 3.25 16.21
N ALA A 220 -16.30 4.40 16.63
CA ALA A 220 -14.86 4.51 16.92
C ALA A 220 -14.39 3.47 17.95
N GLU A 221 -15.15 3.26 19.03
CA GLU A 221 -14.83 2.31 20.10
C GLU A 221 -14.86 0.84 19.60
N GLU A 222 -15.88 0.46 18.84
CA GLU A 222 -15.95 -0.88 18.22
C GLU A 222 -14.81 -1.10 17.22
N THR A 223 -14.45 -0.07 16.44
CA THR A 223 -13.30 -0.11 15.51
C THR A 223 -11.99 -0.34 16.26
N VAL A 224 -11.78 0.36 17.37
CA VAL A 224 -10.62 0.19 18.26
C VAL A 224 -10.57 -1.23 18.82
N GLN A 225 -11.68 -1.73 19.37
CA GLN A 225 -11.78 -3.09 19.92
C GLN A 225 -11.44 -4.17 18.87
N ILE A 226 -11.90 -4.00 17.63
CA ILE A 226 -11.59 -4.93 16.53
C ILE A 226 -10.11 -4.86 16.18
N ALA A 227 -9.54 -3.66 15.99
CA ALA A 227 -8.13 -3.50 15.62
C ALA A 227 -7.19 -4.12 16.65
N GLU A 228 -7.37 -3.81 17.94
CA GLU A 228 -6.58 -4.40 19.02
C GLU A 228 -6.71 -5.93 19.13
N ALA A 229 -7.80 -6.52 18.65
CA ALA A 229 -7.96 -7.97 18.57
C ALA A 229 -7.24 -8.57 17.35
N LEU A 230 -7.32 -7.92 16.19
CA LEU A 230 -6.80 -8.43 14.92
C LEU A 230 -5.28 -8.27 14.79
N HIS A 231 -4.68 -7.19 15.31
CA HIS A 231 -3.22 -7.03 15.30
C HIS A 231 -2.48 -8.09 16.11
N ARG A 232 -3.11 -8.63 17.17
CA ARG A 232 -2.55 -9.75 17.96
C ARG A 232 -2.48 -11.07 17.16
N GLU A 233 -3.14 -11.12 16.00
CA GLU A 233 -3.18 -12.25 15.09
C GLU A 233 -2.47 -11.93 13.75
N GLY A 234 -1.83 -10.75 13.64
CA GLY A 234 -1.11 -10.28 12.46
C GLY A 234 -2.01 -9.66 11.38
N ILE A 235 -3.31 -9.49 11.63
CA ILE A 235 -4.30 -9.04 10.65
C ILE A 235 -4.43 -7.51 10.73
N GLN A 236 -4.26 -6.82 9.60
CA GLN A 236 -4.40 -5.36 9.50
C GLN A 236 -5.87 -4.91 9.45
N VAL A 237 -6.16 -3.67 9.84
CA VAL A 237 -7.51 -3.08 9.78
C VAL A 237 -7.55 -1.82 8.91
N ILE A 238 -8.47 -1.83 7.94
CA ILE A 238 -8.87 -0.65 7.16
C ILE A 238 -10.20 -0.15 7.74
N ARG A 239 -10.28 1.11 8.15
CA ARG A 239 -11.56 1.73 8.54
C ARG A 239 -12.11 2.60 7.41
N SER A 240 -13.31 2.27 6.92
CA SER A 240 -14.01 3.09 5.94
C SER A 240 -14.67 4.30 6.63
N ILE A 241 -14.42 5.50 6.11
CA ILE A 241 -14.94 6.77 6.61
C ILE A 241 -15.91 7.32 5.54
N PRO A 242 -17.23 7.39 5.82
CA PRO A 242 -18.21 7.96 4.90
C PRO A 242 -17.99 9.47 4.74
N GLN A 243 -18.55 10.10 3.70
CA GLN A 243 -18.47 11.57 3.57
C GLN A 243 -19.53 12.33 4.38
N ASP A 244 -20.72 11.75 4.58
CA ASP A 244 -21.82 12.43 5.28
C ASP A 244 -21.42 12.89 6.69
N LYS A 245 -21.77 14.15 6.99
CA LYS A 245 -21.47 14.82 8.25
C LYS A 245 -22.26 14.21 9.41
N GLU A 246 -23.52 13.84 9.19
CA GLU A 246 -24.30 13.24 10.28
C GLU A 246 -23.84 11.82 10.58
N GLN A 247 -23.52 11.04 9.55
CA GLN A 247 -23.02 9.67 9.69
C GLN A 247 -21.66 9.66 10.42
N LYS A 248 -20.74 10.58 10.08
CA LYS A 248 -19.51 10.79 10.86
C LYS A 248 -19.81 11.06 12.34
N ASN A 249 -20.69 12.03 12.64
CA ASN A 249 -21.09 12.33 14.02
C ASN A 249 -21.69 11.12 14.75
N ARG A 250 -22.56 10.33 14.08
CA ARG A 250 -23.18 9.13 14.65
C ARG A 250 -22.19 8.02 14.97
N MET A 251 -21.12 7.87 14.18
CA MET A 251 -20.16 6.76 14.30
C MET A 251 -18.91 7.14 15.11
N PHE A 252 -18.45 8.39 15.04
CA PHE A 252 -17.18 8.82 15.63
C PHE A 252 -17.35 9.93 16.69
N GLY A 253 -18.58 10.35 17.00
CA GLY A 253 -18.88 11.45 17.92
C GLY A 253 -18.56 12.86 17.37
N THR A 254 -17.90 12.94 16.23
CA THR A 254 -17.48 14.17 15.55
C THR A 254 -17.45 13.98 14.04
N ALA A 255 -17.48 15.09 13.31
CA ALA A 255 -17.30 15.13 11.87
C ALA A 255 -16.01 15.84 11.44
N ASP A 256 -15.19 16.29 12.40
CA ASP A 256 -13.87 16.85 12.11
C ASP A 256 -12.92 15.74 11.62
N PRO A 257 -12.35 15.84 10.40
CA PRO A 257 -11.47 14.82 9.83
C PRO A 257 -10.22 14.53 10.68
N ALA A 258 -9.72 15.54 11.40
CA ALA A 258 -8.52 15.41 12.21
C ALA A 258 -8.80 14.79 13.58
N GLU A 259 -9.96 15.03 14.18
CA GLU A 259 -10.40 14.32 15.39
C GLU A 259 -10.68 12.84 15.10
N ILE A 260 -11.38 12.54 13.98
CA ILE A 260 -11.59 11.16 13.51
C ILE A 260 -10.23 10.46 13.33
N ALA A 261 -9.27 11.09 12.63
CA ALA A 261 -7.92 10.57 12.44
C ALA A 261 -7.20 10.26 13.75
N ARG A 262 -7.24 11.17 14.74
CA ARG A 262 -6.58 10.98 16.04
C ARG A 262 -7.20 9.87 16.88
N SER A 263 -8.51 9.62 16.73
CA SER A 263 -9.22 8.58 17.49
C SER A 263 -8.68 7.17 17.24
N PHE A 264 -8.11 6.92 16.05
CA PHE A 264 -7.58 5.62 15.64
C PHE A 264 -6.08 5.42 15.88
N SER A 265 -5.33 6.50 16.12
CA SER A 265 -3.89 6.47 16.42
C SER A 265 -3.47 5.54 17.58
N PRO A 266 -4.19 5.45 18.73
CA PRO A 266 -3.79 4.52 19.79
C PRO A 266 -4.00 3.04 19.42
N ALA A 267 -5.05 2.76 18.63
CA ALA A 267 -5.49 1.39 18.28
C ALA A 267 -4.86 0.84 16.99
N ARG A 268 -3.83 1.51 16.47
CA ARG A 268 -3.00 1.03 15.34
C ARG A 268 -3.75 0.73 14.04
N VAL A 269 -4.96 1.25 13.82
CA VAL A 269 -5.70 1.07 12.54
C VAL A 269 -4.76 1.41 11.39
N ASP A 270 -4.57 0.48 10.46
CA ASP A 270 -3.48 0.55 9.48
C ASP A 270 -3.81 1.48 8.31
N ALA A 271 -5.09 1.66 8.02
CA ALA A 271 -5.56 2.55 6.97
C ALA A 271 -6.93 3.18 7.22
N LEU A 272 -7.11 4.42 6.76
CA LEU A 272 -8.42 5.07 6.63
C LEU A 272 -8.81 5.14 5.15
N LEU A 273 -9.99 4.63 4.81
CA LEU A 273 -10.52 4.67 3.45
C LEU A 273 -11.60 5.75 3.37
N LEU A 274 -11.37 6.79 2.58
CA LEU A 274 -12.38 7.78 2.23
C LEU A 274 -13.11 7.31 0.98
N ASP A 275 -14.34 6.82 1.15
CA ASP A 275 -15.19 6.43 0.02
C ASP A 275 -16.05 7.63 -0.41
N ALA A 276 -16.07 7.94 -1.71
CA ALA A 276 -16.98 8.91 -2.30
C ALA A 276 -18.43 8.39 -2.40
N ARG A 277 -18.62 7.07 -2.28
CA ARG A 277 -19.91 6.40 -2.33
C ARG A 277 -20.29 5.83 -0.97
N ASP A 278 -21.59 5.69 -0.79
CA ASP A 278 -22.20 5.05 0.36
C ASP A 278 -23.25 4.02 -0.10
N ALA A 279 -23.91 3.34 0.84
CA ALA A 279 -24.94 2.36 0.52
C ALA A 279 -26.23 2.96 -0.10
N ALA A 280 -26.41 4.28 -0.06
CA ALA A 280 -27.56 4.97 -0.64
C ALA A 280 -27.31 5.41 -2.09
N ASN A 281 -26.06 5.71 -2.47
CA ASN A 281 -25.68 6.12 -3.82
C ASN A 281 -24.82 5.08 -4.59
N ALA A 282 -24.59 3.87 -4.04
CA ALA A 282 -23.73 2.85 -4.64
C ALA A 282 -24.13 2.48 -6.09
N THR A 283 -25.44 2.50 -6.38
CA THR A 283 -26.04 2.26 -7.70
C THR A 283 -25.86 3.39 -8.69
N ASP A 284 -25.56 4.60 -8.21
CA ASP A 284 -25.64 5.81 -9.02
C ASP A 284 -24.35 5.99 -9.81
N GLY A 285 -24.42 5.74 -11.12
CA GLY A 285 -23.27 5.83 -12.02
C GLY A 285 -22.66 7.23 -12.15
N GLY A 286 -23.29 8.28 -11.62
CA GLY A 286 -22.93 9.68 -11.85
C GLY A 286 -21.93 10.32 -10.86
N GLY A 287 -21.77 9.78 -9.65
CA GLY A 287 -20.90 10.40 -8.64
C GLY A 287 -19.41 10.27 -8.96
N SER A 288 -18.75 11.39 -9.27
CA SER A 288 -17.30 11.48 -9.49
C SER A 288 -16.55 11.73 -8.18
N ILE A 289 -15.49 10.95 -7.93
CA ILE A 289 -14.66 11.08 -6.73
C ILE A 289 -14.06 12.48 -6.54
N LEU A 290 -13.80 13.17 -7.66
CA LEU A 290 -13.20 14.51 -7.73
C LEU A 290 -14.13 15.63 -7.23
N GLU A 291 -15.41 15.32 -7.01
CA GLU A 291 -16.46 16.25 -6.59
C GLU A 291 -16.97 15.96 -5.17
N HIS A 292 -16.80 14.71 -4.70
CA HIS A 292 -17.42 14.21 -3.46
C HIS A 292 -16.43 14.01 -2.31
N VAL A 293 -15.12 13.87 -2.59
CA VAL A 293 -14.07 13.79 -1.55
C VAL A 293 -13.44 15.17 -1.34
N ASP A 294 -13.57 15.71 -0.14
CA ASP A 294 -12.92 16.95 0.24
C ASP A 294 -11.40 16.77 0.42
N LEU A 295 -10.63 17.49 -0.40
CA LEU A 295 -9.17 17.53 -0.34
C LEU A 295 -8.67 18.05 1.03
N THR A 296 -9.43 18.95 1.67
CA THR A 296 -9.11 19.48 3.00
C THR A 296 -9.19 18.37 4.04
N ALA A 297 -10.26 17.58 4.03
CA ALA A 297 -10.40 16.40 4.88
C ALA A 297 -9.29 15.36 4.66
N VAL A 298 -8.90 15.09 3.42
CA VAL A 298 -7.76 14.19 3.11
C VAL A 298 -6.46 14.73 3.71
N GLN A 299 -6.17 16.03 3.54
CA GLN A 299 -4.97 16.67 4.09
C GLN A 299 -4.97 16.70 5.63
N GLN A 300 -6.12 16.96 6.25
CA GLN A 300 -6.31 16.93 7.71
C GLN A 300 -6.10 15.52 8.29
N MET A 301 -6.68 14.49 7.66
CA MET A 301 -6.44 13.10 8.08
C MET A 301 -4.97 12.72 7.92
N ARG A 302 -4.36 12.98 6.75
CA ARG A 302 -2.93 12.69 6.50
C ARG A 302 -1.98 13.43 7.45
N SER A 303 -2.39 14.57 8.02
CA SER A 303 -1.60 15.33 9.00
C SER A 303 -1.70 14.80 10.44
N HIS A 304 -2.63 13.87 10.71
CA HIS A 304 -2.95 13.43 12.08
C HIS A 304 -3.11 11.90 12.25
N PHE A 305 -3.07 11.14 11.16
CA PHE A 305 -3.09 9.68 11.14
C PHE A 305 -1.77 9.16 10.53
N ALA A 306 -1.13 8.20 11.18
CA ALA A 306 0.17 7.67 10.77
C ALA A 306 0.08 6.47 9.80
N GLY A 307 -1.12 5.90 9.62
CA GLY A 307 -1.37 4.81 8.67
C GLY A 307 -1.63 5.32 7.24
N LYS A 308 -2.05 4.41 6.36
CA LYS A 308 -2.27 4.67 4.94
C LYS A 308 -3.61 5.39 4.69
N ILE A 309 -3.63 6.37 3.81
CA ILE A 309 -4.89 6.95 3.32
C ILE A 309 -5.29 6.25 2.03
N ILE A 310 -6.47 5.62 2.02
CA ILE A 310 -7.05 4.96 0.86
C ILE A 310 -8.20 5.82 0.31
N LEU A 311 -8.33 5.86 -1.02
CA LEU A 311 -9.31 6.67 -1.73
C LEU A 311 -10.21 5.77 -2.58
N GLY A 312 -11.52 5.77 -2.34
CA GLY A 312 -12.49 4.87 -2.96
C GLY A 312 -13.74 5.57 -3.51
N GLY A 313 -14.54 4.82 -4.28
CA GLY A 313 -15.86 5.27 -4.78
C GLY A 313 -15.82 5.99 -6.13
N GLY A 314 -16.47 5.42 -7.16
CA GLY A 314 -16.59 6.07 -8.47
C GLY A 314 -15.28 6.23 -9.26
N LEU A 315 -14.21 5.52 -8.87
CA LEU A 315 -12.95 5.48 -9.61
C LEU A 315 -13.07 4.67 -10.90
N THR A 316 -12.54 5.21 -12.00
CA THR A 316 -12.51 4.61 -13.34
C THR A 316 -11.21 4.99 -14.06
N ALA A 317 -10.93 4.34 -15.20
CA ALA A 317 -9.78 4.64 -16.06
C ALA A 317 -9.64 6.13 -16.43
N GLN A 318 -10.76 6.85 -16.54
CA GLN A 318 -10.81 8.25 -16.96
C GLN A 318 -10.54 9.25 -15.82
N ASN A 319 -10.64 8.85 -14.55
CA ASN A 319 -10.47 9.76 -13.40
C ASN A 319 -9.38 9.33 -12.39
N ILE A 320 -8.97 8.06 -12.37
CA ILE A 320 -8.09 7.50 -11.33
C ILE A 320 -6.75 8.23 -11.22
N ARG A 321 -6.14 8.60 -12.36
CA ARG A 321 -4.86 9.33 -12.35
C ARG A 321 -4.98 10.72 -11.76
N ARG A 322 -5.99 11.48 -12.19
CA ARG A 322 -6.28 12.82 -11.65
C ARG A 322 -6.61 12.77 -10.15
N ALA A 323 -7.27 11.72 -9.68
CA ALA A 323 -7.49 11.50 -8.26
C ALA A 323 -6.18 11.19 -7.52
N ALA A 324 -5.32 10.34 -8.08
CA ALA A 324 -4.01 10.01 -7.52
C ALA A 324 -3.08 11.26 -7.41
N ASP A 325 -2.99 12.09 -8.46
CA ASP A 325 -2.17 13.30 -8.45
C ASP A 325 -2.67 14.37 -7.47
N LEU A 326 -4.00 14.54 -7.37
CA LEU A 326 -4.66 15.57 -6.56
C LEU A 326 -4.65 15.24 -5.06
N PHE A 327 -5.12 14.04 -4.70
CA PHE A 327 -5.27 13.64 -3.30
C PHE A 327 -4.03 12.93 -2.75
N ARG A 328 -3.16 12.40 -3.62
CA ARG A 328 -1.97 11.61 -3.27
C ARG A 328 -2.27 10.54 -2.21
N PRO A 329 -3.24 9.64 -2.45
CA PRO A 329 -3.53 8.55 -1.53
C PRO A 329 -2.40 7.53 -1.56
N ASP A 330 -2.29 6.71 -0.51
CA ASP A 330 -1.36 5.58 -0.47
C ASP A 330 -1.88 4.40 -1.31
N LEU A 331 -3.21 4.19 -1.33
CA LEU A 331 -3.89 3.26 -2.23
C LEU A 331 -5.17 3.87 -2.83
N THR A 332 -5.57 3.37 -3.99
CA THR A 332 -6.91 3.56 -4.57
C THR A 332 -7.73 2.28 -4.41
N ASP A 333 -9.04 2.38 -4.17
CA ASP A 333 -9.96 1.22 -4.06
C ASP A 333 -11.05 1.26 -5.13
N VAL A 334 -11.08 0.25 -5.99
CA VAL A 334 -11.98 0.20 -7.16
C VAL A 334 -12.81 -1.08 -7.16
N MET A 335 -14.14 -0.94 -7.19
CA MET A 335 -15.08 -2.06 -7.24
C MET A 335 -15.78 -2.16 -8.60
N THR A 336 -16.69 -1.22 -8.88
CA THR A 336 -17.58 -1.22 -10.05
C THR A 336 -16.94 -0.65 -11.31
N GLY A 337 -15.91 0.21 -11.18
CA GLY A 337 -15.18 0.80 -12.32
C GLY A 337 -14.40 -0.19 -13.20
N VAL A 338 -14.38 -1.48 -12.82
CA VAL A 338 -13.78 -2.59 -13.57
C VAL A 338 -14.77 -3.76 -13.78
N GLU A 339 -16.07 -3.54 -13.56
CA GLU A 339 -17.13 -4.56 -13.69
C GLU A 339 -17.94 -4.42 -14.99
N THR A 340 -18.28 -5.54 -15.62
CA THR A 340 -19.35 -5.63 -16.63
C THR A 340 -20.72 -5.97 -16.05
N GLY A 341 -20.74 -6.33 -14.77
CA GLY A 341 -21.90 -6.56 -13.90
C GLY A 341 -21.40 -6.93 -12.50
N PRO A 342 -22.27 -6.93 -11.46
CA PRO A 342 -21.83 -7.13 -10.08
C PRO A 342 -20.98 -8.39 -9.90
N GLY A 343 -19.80 -8.25 -9.30
CA GLY A 343 -18.80 -9.30 -9.09
C GLY A 343 -17.93 -9.62 -10.32
N LYS A 344 -18.43 -9.39 -11.54
CA LYS A 344 -17.81 -9.81 -12.80
C LYS A 344 -16.77 -8.81 -13.26
N LYS A 345 -15.52 -9.03 -12.83
CA LYS A 345 -14.37 -8.22 -13.25
C LYS A 345 -14.06 -8.43 -14.73
N SER A 346 -13.74 -7.33 -15.43
CA SER A 346 -13.39 -7.34 -16.84
C SER A 346 -11.90 -7.09 -17.01
N GLU A 347 -11.20 -8.03 -17.67
CA GLU A 347 -9.79 -7.89 -18.03
C GLU A 347 -9.53 -6.62 -18.85
N ALA A 348 -10.45 -6.24 -19.74
CA ALA A 348 -10.34 -5.03 -20.54
C ALA A 348 -10.43 -3.77 -19.67
N LEU A 349 -11.44 -3.67 -18.79
CA LEU A 349 -11.60 -2.50 -17.92
C LEU A 349 -10.48 -2.41 -16.87
N LEU A 350 -9.98 -3.54 -16.37
CA LEU A 350 -8.84 -3.58 -15.44
C LEU A 350 -7.56 -3.07 -16.13
N LYS A 351 -7.30 -3.48 -17.38
CA LYS A 351 -6.18 -2.96 -18.18
C LYS A 351 -6.33 -1.48 -18.51
N GLU A 352 -7.54 -1.01 -18.81
CA GLU A 352 -7.80 0.41 -19.00
C GLU A 352 -7.61 1.22 -17.71
N LEU A 353 -8.08 0.73 -16.55
CA LEU A 353 -7.89 1.36 -15.24
C LEU A 353 -6.40 1.52 -14.91
N ILE A 354 -5.65 0.43 -15.05
CA ILE A 354 -4.22 0.38 -14.73
C ILE A 354 -3.43 1.24 -15.70
N LYS A 355 -3.72 1.18 -17.00
CA LYS A 355 -3.14 2.10 -17.99
C LYS A 355 -3.44 3.56 -17.66
N GLY A 356 -4.66 3.88 -17.22
CA GLY A 356 -5.04 5.21 -16.76
C GLY A 356 -4.15 5.68 -15.61
N LEU A 357 -4.01 4.86 -14.56
CA LEU A 357 -3.16 5.14 -13.38
C LEU A 357 -1.66 5.25 -13.72
N GLU A 358 -1.17 4.46 -14.69
CA GLU A 358 0.24 4.42 -15.12
C GLU A 358 0.61 5.56 -16.10
N GLN A 359 -0.36 6.11 -16.84
CA GLN A 359 -0.12 7.24 -17.75
C GLN A 359 0.22 8.53 -16.98
N SER A 360 1.19 9.29 -17.51
CA SER A 360 1.69 10.58 -17.01
C SER A 360 1.74 11.59 -18.14
#